data_AF-A0A177KIV2-F1
#
_entry.id   AF-A0A177KIV2-F1
#
_cell.length_a   1.000
_cell.length_b   1.000
_cell.length_c   1.000
_cell.angle_alpha   90.00
_cell.angle_beta   90.00
_cell.angle_gamma   90.00
#
_symmetry.space_group_name_H-M   'P 1'
#
loop_
_entity.id
_entity.type
_entity.pdbx_description
1 polymer ?
#
loop_
_entity_poly.entity_id
_entity_poly.type
_entity_poly.pdbx_seq_one_letter_code
_entity_poly.pdbx_strand_id
1 'polypeptide(L)' 'MIGVGSMVVIGAVALLIFGPKKLPELGRAAGDTLREFKSSTKGLTDDDDRKEDKKESK' A
#
# COMPACT_ATOMS: atom_id res chain seq x y z
N MET A 1 7.11 -21.87 -18.03
CA MET A 1 6.21 -20.91 -17.37
C MET A 1 6.41 -21.02 -15.87
N ILE A 2 6.97 -19.99 -15.24
CA ILE A 2 7.02 -19.89 -13.77
C ILE A 2 5.59 -19.52 -13.34
N GLY A 3 4.76 -20.54 -13.13
CA GLY A 3 3.34 -20.38 -12.88
C GLY A 3 3.02 -20.15 -11.40
N VAL A 4 1.76 -19.81 -11.13
CA VAL A 4 1.20 -19.59 -9.79
C VAL A 4 1.58 -20.68 -8.79
N GLY A 5 1.73 -21.94 -9.22
CA GLY A 5 2.18 -23.05 -8.37
C GLY A 5 3.54 -22.83 -7.70
N SER A 6 4.50 -22.21 -8.38
CA SER A 6 5.82 -21.90 -7.80
C SER A 6 5.74 -20.85 -6.69
N MET A 7 4.90 -19.83 -6.87
CA MET A 7 4.63 -18.81 -5.85
C MET A 7 3.92 -19.39 -4.63
N VAL A 8 3.00 -20.34 -4.83
CA VAL A 8 2.31 -21.02 -3.72
C VAL A 8 3.28 -21.84 -2.87
N VAL A 9 4.22 -22.55 -3.49
CA VAL A 9 5.24 -23.33 -2.76
C VAL A 9 6.15 -22.42 -1.93
N ILE A 10 6.62 -21.31 -2.51
CA ILE A 10 7.44 -20.34 -1.79
C ILE A 10 6.64 -19.72 -0.63
N GLY A 11 5.38 -19.35 -0.88
CA GLY A 11 4.47 -18.85 0.14
C GLY A 11 4.26 -19.86 1.27
N ALA A 12 4.10 -21.14 0.97
CA ALA A 12 3.95 -22.20 1.96
C ALA A 12 5.20 -22.36 2.84
N VAL A 13 6.41 -22.33 2.26
CA VAL A 13 7.66 -22.38 3.02
C VAL A 13 7.83 -21.13 3.90
N ALA A 14 7.54 -19.95 3.37
CA ALA A 14 7.55 -18.71 4.13
C ALA A 14 6.55 -18.74 5.30
N LEU A 15 5.35 -19.30 5.07
CA LEU A 15 4.33 -19.50 6.09
C LEU A 15 4.75 -20.49 7.19
N LEU A 16 5.57 -21.49 6.89
CA LEU A 16 6.13 -22.38 7.90
C LEU A 16 7.17 -21.68 8.79
N ILE A 17 7.98 -20.78 8.22
CA ILE A 17 9.01 -20.04 8.95
C ILE A 17 8.39 -18.90 9.77
N PHE A 18 7.56 -18.07 9.14
CA PHE A 18 6.99 -16.88 9.76
C PHE A 18 5.65 -17.15 10.48
N GLY A 19 4.95 -18.22 10.13
CA GLY A 19 3.64 -18.57 10.65
C GLY A 19 2.48 -17.87 9.90
N PRO A 20 1.33 -18.55 9.73
CA PRO A 20 0.18 -18.00 8.97
C PRO A 20 -0.50 -16.82 9.64
N LYS A 21 -0.29 -16.62 10.94
CA LYS A 21 -0.83 -15.46 11.66
C LYS A 21 0.01 -14.19 11.45
N LYS A 22 1.29 -14.30 11.09
CA LYS A 22 2.17 -13.13 10.95
C LYS A 22 2.00 -12.39 9.63
N LEU A 23 1.66 -13.09 8.54
CA LEU A 23 1.34 -12.42 7.28
C LEU A 23 0.16 -11.43 7.38
N PRO A 24 -1.02 -11.79 7.93
CA PRO A 24 -2.12 -10.84 8.07
C PRO A 24 -1.83 -9.74 9.10
N GLU A 25 -1.04 -10.03 10.14
CA GLU A 25 -0.60 -9.04 11.13
C GLU A 25 0.31 -7.97 10.50
N LEU A 26 1.31 -8.40 9.72
CA LEU A 26 2.19 -7.51 8.94
C LEU A 26 1.42 -6.72 7.88
N GLY A 27 0.47 -7.37 7.19
CA GLY A 27 -0.38 -6.72 6.20
C GLY A 27 -1.27 -5.63 6.80
N ARG A 28 -1.81 -5.85 8.01
CA ARG A 28 -2.57 -4.81 8.74
C ARG A 28 -1.68 -3.64 9.12
N ALA A 29 -0.54 -3.90 9.75
CA ALA A 29 0.39 -2.85 10.16
C ALA A 29 0.88 -2.02 8.95
N ALA A 30 1.30 -2.68 7.87
CA ALA A 30 1.71 -2.01 6.64
C ALA A 30 0.54 -1.25 5.98
N GLY A 31 -0.67 -1.82 6.00
CA GLY A 31 -1.87 -1.17 5.48
C GLY A 31 -2.24 0.09 6.23
N ASP A 32 -2.14 0.08 7.56
CA ASP A 32 -2.37 1.25 8.41
C ASP A 32 -1.34 2.35 8.10
N THR A 33 -0.06 1.99 7.99
CA THR A 33 0.99 2.94 7.56
C THR A 33 0.73 3.52 6.17
N LEU A 34 0.38 2.68 5.19
CA LEU A 34 0.07 3.14 3.82
C LEU A 34 -1.16 4.04 3.78
N ARG A 35 -2.18 3.76 4.60
CA ARG A 35 -3.39 4.57 4.71
C ARG A 35 -3.09 5.94 5.30
N GLU A 36 -2.27 6.00 6.34
CA GLU A 36 -1.83 7.24 6.97
C GLU A 36 -0.95 8.05 6.01
N PHE A 37 0.04 7.40 5.38
CA PHE A 37 0.87 7.98 4.33
C PHE A 37 0.03 8.59 3.20
N LYS A 38 -0.94 7.83 2.66
CA LYS A 38 -1.86 8.33 1.62
C LYS A 38 -2.64 9.56 2.09
N SER A 39 -3.09 9.58 3.34
CA SER A 39 -3.88 10.68 3.89
C SER A 39 -3.03 11.95 4.04
N SER A 40 -1.80 11.81 4.52
CA SER A 40 -0.83 12.90 4.62
C SER A 40 -0.43 13.44 3.24
N THR A 41 -0.12 12.55 2.29
CA THR A 41 0.24 12.96 0.91
C THR A 41 -0.92 13.63 0.20
N LYS A 42 -2.17 13.18 0.41
CA LYS A 42 -3.35 13.80 -0.21
C LYS A 42 -3.55 15.25 0.26
N GLY A 43 -3.29 15.54 1.53
CA GLY A 43 -3.34 16.92 2.04
C GLY A 43 -2.25 17.83 1.45
N LEU A 44 -1.08 17.28 1.12
CA LEU A 44 -0.01 18.02 0.44
C LEU A 44 -0.31 18.26 -1.04
N THR A 45 -0.89 17.28 -1.74
CA THR A 45 -1.20 17.40 -3.18
C THR A 45 -2.41 18.32 -3.43
N ASP A 46 -3.39 18.32 -2.53
CA ASP A 46 -4.64 19.08 -2.65
C ASP A 46 -4.43 20.60 -2.46
N ASP A 47 -3.32 21.02 -1.83
CA ASP A 47 -2.91 22.44 -1.73
C ASP A 47 -2.26 22.98 -3.03
N ASP A 48 -1.76 22.08 -3.90
CA ASP A 48 -1.25 22.43 -5.23
C ASP A 48 -2.39 22.45 -6.28
N ASP A 49 -3.30 21.48 -6.27
CA ASP A 49 -4.43 21.43 -7.23
C ASP A 49 -5.41 22.62 -7.09
N ARG A 50 -5.62 23.15 -5.87
CA ARG A 50 -6.51 24.31 -5.65
C ARG A 50 -5.95 25.65 -6.13
N LYS A 51 -4.67 25.71 -6.52
CA LYS A 51 -4.04 26.95 -7.01
C LYS A 51 -4.13 27.11 -8.53
N GLU A 52 -4.44 26.05 -9.29
CA GLU A 52 -4.58 26.14 -10.74
C GLU A 52 -5.97 26.65 -11.19
N ASP A 53 -7.05 26.33 -10.47
CA ASP A 53 -8.42 26.76 -10.84
C ASP A 53 -8.71 28.27 -10.65
N LYS A 54 -7.82 29.04 -9.99
CA LYS A 54 -8.03 30.48 -9.72
C LYS A 54 -7.35 31.45 -10.70
N LYS A 55 -6.63 30.94 -11.71
CA LYS A 55 -5.92 31.80 -12.70
C LYS A 55 -6.61 31.96 -14.06
N GLU A 56 -7.69 31.25 -14.34
CA GLU A 56 -8.37 31.31 -15.64
C GLU A 56 -9.60 32.26 -15.70
N SER A 57 -9.78 33.12 -14.71
CA SER A 57 -10.88 34.11 -14.71
C SER A 57 -10.44 35.54 -14.37
N LYS A 58 -9.24 35.93 -14.81
CA LYS A 58 -8.85 37.35 -14.83
C LYS A 58 -8.23 37.74 -16.16
#